data_AF-A0A5K1E7M7-F1
#
_entry.id   AF-A0A5K1E7M7-F1
#
_cell.length_a   1.000
_cell.length_b   1.000
_cell.length_c   1.000
_cell.angle_alpha   90.00
_cell.angle_beta   90.00
_cell.angle_gamma   90.00
#
_symmetry.space_group_name_H-M   'P 1'
#
loop_
_entity.id
_entity.type
_entity.pdbx_description
1 polymer ?
#
loop_
_entity_poly.entity_id
_entity_poly.type
_entity_poly.pdbx_seq_one_letter_code
_entity_poly.pdbx_strand_id
1 'polypeptide(L)' 'MTEPQPKYSAFREASFGHGLLDIKNRTHAYFSWHRNQDGDAVVGDSHWFYNRFHYPLREPT' A
#
# COMPACT_ATOMS: atom_id res chain seq x y z
N MET A 1 4.45 -19.49 4.82
CA MET A 1 5.11 -18.18 5.07
C MET A 1 6.44 -18.46 5.74
N THR A 2 7.52 -17.85 5.28
CA THR A 2 8.84 -17.98 5.92
C THR A 2 8.93 -16.99 7.08
N GLU A 3 9.28 -17.51 8.26
CA GLU A 3 9.43 -16.73 9.48
C GLU A 3 10.91 -16.68 9.93
N PRO A 4 11.36 -15.54 10.50
CA PRO A 4 10.61 -14.29 10.68
C PRO A 4 10.39 -13.53 9.35
N GLN A 5 9.46 -12.58 9.35
CA GLN A 5 9.30 -11.64 8.24
C GLN A 5 10.65 -10.94 7.92
N PRO A 6 11.16 -11.06 6.69
CA PRO A 6 12.42 -10.44 6.33
C PRO A 6 12.25 -8.92 6.26
N LYS A 7 13.32 -8.17 6.60
CA LYS A 7 13.29 -6.70 6.70
C LYS A 7 12.85 -5.97 5.43
N TYR A 8 12.96 -6.59 4.26
CA TYR A 8 12.55 -6.00 2.98
C TYR A 8 11.04 -6.13 2.70
N SER A 9 10.32 -6.96 3.44
CA SER A 9 8.87 -7.09 3.32
C SER A 9 8.23 -6.11 4.30
N ALA A 10 7.59 -5.05 3.79
CA ALA A 10 6.96 -4.03 4.62
C ALA A 10 5.65 -4.55 5.27
N PHE A 11 4.78 -5.15 4.46
CA PHE A 11 3.50 -5.73 4.89
C PHE A 11 3.25 -7.05 4.14
N ARG A 12 2.55 -8.00 4.78
CA ARG A 12 2.08 -9.25 4.15
C ARG A 12 0.91 -9.84 4.94
N GLU A 13 -0.17 -10.19 4.26
CA GLU A 13 -1.32 -10.89 4.82
C GLU A 13 -1.92 -11.85 3.78
N ALA A 14 -2.33 -13.06 4.21
CA ALA A 14 -2.95 -14.06 3.32
C ALA A 14 -4.49 -13.96 3.35
N SER A 15 -5.02 -12.96 2.63
CA SER A 15 -6.46 -12.73 2.47
C SER A 15 -6.80 -12.51 1.00
N PHE A 16 -8.00 -12.91 0.56
CA PHE A 16 -8.52 -12.49 -0.75
C PHE A 16 -8.87 -11.00 -0.71
N GLY A 17 -8.70 -10.29 -1.81
CA GLY A 17 -8.90 -8.85 -1.86
C GLY A 17 -8.57 -8.23 -3.22
N HIS A 18 -8.63 -6.91 -3.30
CA HIS A 18 -8.25 -6.12 -4.46
C HIS A 18 -7.49 -4.85 -4.06
N GLY A 19 -6.70 -4.30 -4.98
CA GLY A 19 -5.91 -3.09 -4.75
C GLY A 19 -6.40 -1.92 -5.60
N LEU A 20 -6.31 -0.71 -5.05
CA LEU A 20 -6.61 0.55 -5.71
C LEU A 20 -5.39 1.47 -5.63
N LEU A 21 -5.02 2.06 -6.77
CA LEU A 21 -4.01 3.11 -6.86
C LEU A 21 -4.67 4.39 -7.36
N ASP A 22 -4.80 5.37 -6.46
CA ASP A 22 -5.49 6.63 -6.69
C ASP A 22 -4.46 7.76 -6.88
N ILE A 23 -4.25 8.14 -8.16
CA ILE A 23 -3.29 9.18 -8.53
C ILE A 23 -3.91 10.55 -8.22
N LYS A 24 -3.33 11.28 -7.28
CA LYS A 24 -3.82 12.60 -6.87
C LYS A 24 -3.29 13.72 -7.76
N ASN A 25 -2.01 13.66 -8.07
CA ASN A 25 -1.31 14.68 -8.87
C ASN A 25 0.07 14.17 -9.29
N ARG A 26 0.91 15.05 -9.86
CA ARG A 26 2.25 14.69 -10.33
C ARG A 26 3.20 14.19 -9.23
N THR A 27 2.92 14.46 -7.95
CA THR A 27 3.80 14.12 -6.82
C THR A 27 3.28 12.99 -5.94
N HIS A 28 1.97 12.78 -5.85
CA HIS A 28 1.36 11.85 -4.90
C HIS A 28 0.38 10.87 -5.56
N ALA A 29 0.44 9.62 -5.12
CA ALA A 29 -0.61 8.62 -5.33
C ALA A 29 -0.90 7.89 -4.02
N TYR A 30 -2.14 7.52 -3.79
CA TYR A 30 -2.56 6.77 -2.61
C TYR A 30 -2.87 5.33 -3.01
N PHE A 31 -2.19 4.38 -2.41
CA PHE A 31 -2.48 2.97 -2.56
C PHE A 31 -3.30 2.47 -1.38
N SER A 32 -4.30 1.66 -1.67
CA SER A 32 -5.07 0.93 -0.68
C SER A 32 -5.35 -0.49 -1.15
N TRP A 33 -5.26 -1.44 -0.24
CA TRP A 33 -5.64 -2.83 -0.44
C TRP A 33 -6.85 -3.15 0.43
N HIS A 34 -7.89 -3.70 -0.18
CA HIS A 34 -9.18 -4.01 0.45
C HIS A 34 -9.37 -5.52 0.49
N ARG A 35 -9.71 -6.06 1.65
CA ARG A 35 -9.93 -7.50 1.86
C ARG A 35 -11.39 -7.84 1.58
N ASN A 36 -11.64 -9.02 1.03
CA ASN A 36 -13.01 -9.45 0.69
C ASN A 36 -13.91 -9.67 1.92
N GLN A 37 -13.31 -9.98 3.07
CA GLN A 37 -14.07 -10.20 4.31
C GLN A 37 -14.45 -8.91 5.05
N ASP A 38 -13.88 -7.77 4.69
CA ASP A 38 -14.25 -6.48 5.26
C ASP A 38 -15.25 -5.76 4.35
N GLY A 39 -15.97 -4.77 4.88
CA GLY A 39 -16.80 -3.90 4.04
C GLY A 39 -15.93 -3.01 3.14
N ASP A 40 -16.46 -2.56 1.99
CA ASP A 40 -15.72 -1.81 0.94
C ASP A 40 -14.98 -0.55 1.43
N ALA A 41 -15.32 0.00 2.60
CA ALA A 41 -14.67 1.17 3.18
C ALA A 41 -13.46 0.82 4.07
N VAL A 42 -13.22 -0.46 4.37
CA VAL A 42 -12.19 -0.91 5.30
C VAL A 42 -10.94 -1.31 4.52
N VAL A 43 -9.88 -0.57 4.77
CA VAL A 43 -8.59 -0.77 4.12
C VAL A 43 -7.74 -1.75 4.94
N GLY A 44 -7.35 -2.86 4.33
CA GLY A 44 -6.44 -3.84 4.92
C GLY A 44 -4.99 -3.37 4.98
N ASP A 45 -4.53 -2.62 3.96
CA ASP A 45 -3.23 -1.93 3.96
C ASP A 45 -3.30 -0.66 3.10
N SER A 46 -2.52 0.37 3.45
CA SER A 46 -2.48 1.62 2.69
C SER A 46 -1.12 2.28 2.72
N HIS A 47 -0.77 2.95 1.61
CA HIS A 47 0.49 3.68 1.53
C HIS A 47 0.42 4.90 0.62
N TRP A 48 1.13 5.96 0.98
CA TRP A 48 1.34 7.11 0.10
C TRP A 48 2.61 6.93 -0.73
N PHE A 49 2.45 6.93 -2.05
CA PHE A 49 3.56 6.95 -2.98
C PHE A 49 3.98 8.36 -3.31
N TYR A 50 5.28 8.61 -3.22
CA TYR A 50 5.91 9.85 -3.66
C TYR A 50 6.57 9.64 -5.02
N ASN A 51 6.15 10.41 -6.03
CA ASN A 51 6.65 10.24 -7.39
C ASN A 51 8.18 10.38 -7.44
N ARG A 52 8.89 9.37 -7.95
CA ARG A 52 10.37 9.34 -7.95
C ARG A 52 11.04 10.39 -8.83
N PHE A 53 10.32 11.01 -9.77
CA PHE A 53 10.85 12.07 -10.61
C PHE A 53 10.50 13.47 -10.08
N HIS A 54 9.23 13.70 -9.73
CA HIS A 54 8.73 15.00 -9.29
C HIS A 54 8.82 15.23 -7.77
N TYR A 55 8.98 14.18 -6.96
CA TYR A 55 9.08 14.26 -5.51
C TYR A 55 9.86 13.06 -4.90
N PRO A 56 11.20 13.01 -5.09
CA PRO A 56 12.05 11.87 -4.71
C PRO A 56 12.38 11.82 -3.21
N LEU A 57 11.42 12.07 -2.33
CA LEU A 57 11.60 11.97 -0.89
C LEU A 57 11.26 10.55 -0.39
N ARG A 58 11.90 10.12 0.69
CA ARG A 58 11.53 8.86 1.33
C ARG A 58 10.10 8.92 1.85
N GLU A 59 9.30 7.92 1.49
CA GLU A 59 7.94 7.75 1.96
C GLU A 59 7.92 7.45 3.47
N PRO A 60 6.92 7.98 4.21
CA PRO A 60 6.71 7.58 5.60
C PRO A 60 6.25 6.12 5.66
N THR A 61 6.94 5.30 6.45
CA THR A 61 6.57 3.90 6.77
C THR A 61 5.33 3.84 7.63
#